data_AF-A0A067PFU3-F1
#
_entry.id   AF-A0A067PFU3-F1
#
_cell.length_a   1.000
_cell.length_b   1.000
_cell.length_c   1.000
_cell.angle_alpha   90.00
_cell.angle_beta   90.00
_cell.angle_gamma   90.00
#
_symmetry.space_group_name_H-M   'P 1'
#
loop_
_entity.id
_entity.type
_entity.pdbx_description
1 polymer ?
#
loop_
_entity_poly.entity_id
_entity_poly.type
_entity_poly.pdbx_seq_one_letter_code
_entity_poly.pdbx_strand_id
1 'polypeptide(L)'
;MPSLTYAEALLALSDPHAWNGDPANGPWYWPTFVAITQSSLPPCYKGAVPSAKIPAGVLAALQVFTHRYWQLGQGNPPRIARADQARYFASKGDDDDTGRKAWIEWVREFWPRWSINSTWDRVITAAGGHPSQYYAMNHHFPDVKDHRIDTYLAYIVPALFGEDGLWNPLYPTSSKPPVRNFIVTIAASQLNRQRRSFEGERKTIAASKDRLQFLWKGSFENDMAKPTPKSIHHLVQEVEKFYLLCCRHCYEKDMELADKYLKTLRSMLRELESGLDAESSESCSLLNSSGPLPKALIAALKALSTEAEIMAVKALLFDTITHLEQPSEDFHFTDYYEEGTRWAT
;
A
#
# COMPACT_ATOMS: atom_id res chain seq x y z
N MET A 1 -9.51 -9.02 7.46
CA MET A 1 -9.51 -9.35 8.90
C MET A 1 -8.09 -9.16 9.43
N PRO A 2 -7.88 -8.59 10.63
CA PRO A 2 -6.55 -8.65 11.24
C PRO A 2 -6.19 -10.13 11.45
N SER A 3 -5.00 -10.52 11.01
CA SER A 3 -4.42 -11.81 11.38
C SER A 3 -4.28 -11.92 12.90
N LEU A 4 -4.29 -13.15 13.42
CA LEU A 4 -4.02 -13.44 14.83
C LEU A 4 -2.74 -12.74 15.32
N THR A 5 -1.73 -12.62 14.45
CA THR A 5 -0.47 -11.92 14.71
C THR A 5 -0.68 -10.45 15.13
N TYR A 6 -1.62 -9.73 14.53
CA TYR A 6 -1.87 -8.34 14.92
C TYR A 6 -2.53 -8.24 16.29
N ALA A 7 -3.52 -9.10 16.55
CA ALA A 7 -4.18 -9.13 17.85
C ALA A 7 -3.20 -9.53 18.96
N GLU A 8 -2.35 -10.51 18.71
CA GLU A 8 -1.28 -10.90 19.63
C GLU A 8 -0.26 -9.76 19.85
N ALA A 9 0.23 -9.14 18.77
CA ALA A 9 1.19 -8.04 18.87
C ALA A 9 0.64 -6.86 19.69
N LEU A 10 -0.65 -6.51 19.49
CA LEU A 10 -1.31 -5.48 20.29
C LEU A 10 -1.45 -5.87 21.76
N LEU A 11 -1.68 -7.16 22.05
CA LEU A 11 -1.76 -7.64 23.42
C LEU A 11 -0.40 -7.55 24.13
N ALA A 12 0.67 -7.92 23.44
CA ALA A 12 2.03 -7.76 23.93
C ALA A 12 2.41 -6.28 24.12
N LEU A 13 2.00 -5.40 23.21
CA LEU A 13 2.20 -3.96 23.34
C LEU A 13 1.44 -3.37 24.55
N SER A 14 0.35 -4.02 24.96
CA SER A 14 -0.47 -3.62 26.11
C SER A 14 0.03 -4.16 27.45
N ASP A 15 1.12 -4.94 27.47
CA ASP A 15 1.68 -5.49 28.70
C ASP A 15 2.20 -4.36 29.62
N PRO A 16 1.63 -4.15 30.83
CA PRO A 16 2.13 -3.16 31.78
C PRO A 16 3.62 -3.36 32.11
N HIS A 17 4.10 -4.60 32.13
CA HIS A 17 5.49 -4.90 32.46
C HIS A 17 6.47 -4.44 31.37
N ALA A 18 6.01 -4.34 30.12
CA ALA A 18 6.79 -3.74 29.04
C ALA A 18 6.99 -2.23 29.23
N TRP A 19 6.24 -1.61 30.15
CA TRP A 19 6.20 -0.18 30.43
C TRP A 19 6.65 0.16 31.87
N ASN A 20 7.68 -0.54 32.36
CA ASN A 20 8.19 -0.42 33.74
C ASN A 20 7.13 -0.72 34.83
N GLY A 21 6.10 -1.49 34.49
CA GLY A 21 4.99 -1.80 35.40
C GLY A 21 3.95 -0.69 35.52
N ASP A 22 4.13 0.45 34.85
CA ASP A 22 3.19 1.56 34.87
C ASP A 22 2.43 1.65 33.54
N PRO A 23 1.13 1.30 33.51
CA PRO A 23 0.34 1.38 32.29
C PRO A 23 0.20 2.80 31.75
N ALA A 24 0.37 3.84 32.57
CA ALA A 24 0.34 5.25 32.13
C ALA A 24 1.47 5.59 31.15
N ASN A 25 2.56 4.80 31.14
CA ASN A 25 3.65 4.95 30.19
C ASN A 25 3.38 4.27 28.84
N GLY A 26 2.31 3.47 28.75
CA GLY A 26 1.95 2.74 27.54
C GLY A 26 1.19 3.58 26.50
N PRO A 27 1.06 3.08 25.26
CA PRO A 27 0.52 3.84 24.13
C PRO A 27 -0.91 4.33 24.35
N TRP A 28 -1.68 3.63 25.16
CA TRP A 28 -3.08 3.93 25.45
C TRP A 28 -3.31 5.23 26.23
N TYR A 29 -2.24 5.84 26.73
CA TYR A 29 -2.25 7.15 27.39
C TYR A 29 -1.52 8.24 26.59
N TRP A 30 -0.92 7.90 25.46
CA TRP A 30 -0.24 8.84 24.59
C TRP A 30 -1.26 9.65 23.78
N PRO A 31 -1.32 10.98 23.91
CA PRO A 31 -2.31 11.79 23.21
C PRO A 31 -2.30 11.59 21.70
N THR A 32 -1.12 11.49 21.07
CA THR A 32 -1.02 11.31 19.62
C THR A 32 -1.60 9.98 19.18
N PHE A 33 -1.29 8.91 19.91
CA PHE A 33 -1.79 7.59 19.62
C PHE A 33 -3.30 7.49 19.87
N VAL A 34 -3.81 8.02 20.97
CA VAL A 34 -5.27 8.04 21.23
C VAL A 34 -5.99 8.83 20.13
N ALA A 35 -5.42 9.92 19.63
CA ALA A 35 -5.99 10.68 18.51
C ALA A 35 -6.01 9.88 17.20
N ILE A 36 -4.91 9.20 16.85
CA ILE A 36 -4.81 8.34 15.65
C ILE A 36 -5.81 7.18 15.73
N THR A 37 -5.93 6.57 16.89
CA THR A 37 -6.64 5.31 17.08
C THR A 37 -8.11 5.48 17.48
N GLN A 38 -8.46 6.68 17.96
CA GLN A 38 -9.76 7.01 18.56
C GLN A 38 -10.14 6.02 19.68
N SER A 39 -9.14 5.55 20.43
CA SER A 39 -9.32 4.58 21.50
C SER A 39 -8.36 4.88 22.64
N SER A 40 -8.92 5.03 23.83
CA SER A 40 -8.17 5.06 25.09
C SER A 40 -8.52 3.83 25.91
N LEU A 41 -7.55 3.34 26.70
CA LEU A 41 -7.70 2.24 27.65
C LEU A 41 -8.37 0.95 27.10
N PRO A 42 -7.61 0.02 26.51
CA PRO A 42 -8.14 -1.23 25.97
C PRO A 42 -8.75 -2.12 27.08
N PRO A 43 -9.64 -3.07 26.71
CA PRO A 43 -10.42 -3.86 27.67
C PRO A 43 -9.58 -4.77 28.58
N CYS A 44 -8.30 -4.98 28.27
CA CYS A 44 -7.39 -5.79 29.06
C CYS A 44 -6.93 -5.14 30.38
N TYR A 45 -7.17 -3.84 30.58
CA TYR A 45 -6.80 -3.16 31.83
C TYR A 45 -7.91 -3.21 32.90
N LYS A 46 -7.49 -3.23 34.18
CA LYS A 46 -8.36 -3.32 35.38
C LYS A 46 -9.36 -2.16 35.54
N GLY A 47 -9.20 -1.06 34.80
CA GLY A 47 -10.11 0.09 34.79
C GLY A 47 -11.09 0.13 33.60
N ALA A 48 -11.03 -0.84 32.68
CA ALA A 48 -11.96 -0.89 31.56
C ALA A 48 -13.40 -1.13 32.06
N VAL A 49 -14.37 -0.46 31.44
CA VAL A 49 -15.78 -0.55 31.81
C VAL A 49 -16.51 -1.51 30.86
N PRO A 50 -17.42 -2.37 31.36
CA PRO A 50 -18.25 -3.21 30.52
C PRO A 50 -19.05 -2.38 29.49
N SER A 51 -19.31 -2.98 28.33
CA SER A 51 -20.13 -2.39 27.28
C SER A 51 -21.15 -3.39 26.75
N ALA A 52 -22.08 -2.94 25.92
CA ALA A 52 -23.01 -3.84 25.23
C ALA A 52 -22.29 -4.91 24.39
N LYS A 53 -21.10 -4.60 23.87
CA LYS A 53 -20.28 -5.51 23.05
C LYS A 53 -19.34 -6.40 23.87
N ILE A 54 -18.90 -5.95 25.03
CA ILE A 54 -18.08 -6.72 25.97
C ILE A 54 -18.76 -6.67 27.35
N PRO A 55 -19.70 -7.60 27.62
CA PRO A 55 -20.40 -7.67 28.90
C PRO A 55 -19.45 -7.96 30.07
N ALA A 56 -19.87 -7.68 31.29
CA ALA A 56 -19.02 -7.78 32.49
C ALA A 56 -18.33 -9.14 32.67
N GLY A 57 -19.05 -10.25 32.46
CA GLY A 57 -18.48 -11.60 32.54
C GLY A 57 -17.42 -11.88 31.47
N VAL A 58 -17.62 -11.36 30.26
CA VAL A 58 -16.66 -11.48 29.14
C VAL A 58 -15.44 -10.60 29.39
N LEU A 59 -15.64 -9.39 29.93
CA LEU A 59 -14.56 -8.49 30.32
C LEU A 59 -13.66 -9.14 31.38
N ALA A 60 -14.26 -9.75 32.41
CA ALA A 60 -13.50 -10.47 33.44
C ALA A 60 -12.70 -11.63 32.85
N ALA A 61 -13.31 -12.45 31.97
CA ALA A 61 -12.61 -13.53 31.28
C ALA A 61 -11.45 -13.03 30.40
N LEU A 62 -11.65 -11.90 29.69
CA LEU A 62 -10.61 -11.25 28.91
C LEU A 62 -9.44 -10.82 29.81
N GLN A 63 -9.71 -10.14 30.91
CA GLN A 63 -8.67 -9.67 31.83
C GLN A 63 -7.88 -10.83 32.47
N VAL A 64 -8.54 -11.95 32.79
CA VAL A 64 -7.87 -13.17 33.27
C VAL A 64 -6.95 -13.75 32.20
N PHE A 65 -7.47 -13.91 30.98
CA PHE A 65 -6.69 -14.39 29.83
C PHE A 65 -5.46 -13.51 29.58
N THR A 66 -5.62 -12.19 29.54
CA THR A 66 -4.51 -11.27 29.26
C THR A 66 -3.48 -11.28 30.37
N HIS A 67 -3.91 -11.37 31.63
CA HIS A 67 -2.99 -11.50 32.76
C HIS A 67 -2.15 -12.78 32.67
N ARG A 68 -2.78 -13.93 32.37
CA ARG A 68 -2.07 -15.20 32.15
C ARG A 68 -1.10 -15.12 30.96
N TYR A 69 -1.51 -14.51 29.86
CA TYR A 69 -0.65 -14.29 28.69
C TYR A 69 0.62 -13.48 29.05
N TRP A 70 0.49 -12.40 29.82
CA TRP A 70 1.64 -11.59 30.25
C TRP A 70 2.54 -12.33 31.24
N GLN A 71 1.97 -13.13 32.15
CA GLN A 71 2.75 -13.95 33.08
C GLN A 71 3.67 -14.97 32.39
N LEU A 72 3.25 -15.54 31.25
CA LEU A 72 4.11 -16.44 30.46
C LEU A 72 5.40 -15.76 29.96
N GLY A 73 5.36 -14.42 29.83
CA GLY A 73 6.51 -13.61 29.46
C GLY A 73 7.49 -13.34 30.61
N GLN A 74 7.09 -13.60 31.86
CA GLN A 74 7.90 -13.30 33.04
C GLN A 74 8.81 -14.47 33.40
N GLY A 75 10.07 -14.17 33.73
CA GLY A 75 11.04 -15.18 34.22
C GLY A 75 11.65 -16.10 33.15
N ASN A 76 11.15 -16.05 31.91
CA ASN A 76 11.68 -16.82 30.79
C ASN A 76 12.64 -15.99 29.92
N PRO A 77 13.65 -16.61 29.27
CA PRO A 77 14.43 -15.94 28.23
C PRO A 77 13.51 -15.37 27.13
N PRO A 78 13.77 -14.17 26.58
CA PRO A 78 12.82 -13.45 25.71
C PRO A 78 12.31 -14.26 24.50
N ARG A 79 13.14 -15.13 23.94
CA ARG A 79 12.78 -16.00 22.81
C ARG A 79 11.80 -17.11 23.20
N ILE A 80 11.98 -17.69 24.40
CA ILE A 80 11.14 -18.77 24.92
C ILE A 80 9.79 -18.20 25.35
N ALA A 81 9.82 -17.10 26.10
CA ALA A 81 8.64 -16.30 26.48
C ALA A 81 7.72 -16.03 25.28
N ARG A 82 8.26 -15.50 24.17
CA ARG A 82 7.47 -15.23 22.96
C ARG A 82 6.87 -16.49 22.32
N ALA A 83 7.61 -17.59 22.29
CA ALA A 83 7.10 -18.82 21.67
C ALA A 83 5.94 -19.42 22.46
N ASP A 84 6.02 -19.38 23.80
CA ASP A 84 4.97 -19.88 24.68
C ASP A 84 3.75 -18.96 24.69
N GLN A 85 3.97 -17.64 24.69
CA GLN A 85 2.91 -16.65 24.50
C GLN A 85 2.17 -16.85 23.18
N ALA A 86 2.88 -17.02 22.06
CA ALA A 86 2.27 -17.25 20.76
C ALA A 86 1.48 -18.56 20.70
N ARG A 87 1.99 -19.63 21.31
CA ARG A 87 1.28 -20.91 21.42
C ARG A 87 0.01 -20.77 22.25
N TYR A 88 0.09 -20.14 23.41
CA TYR A 88 -1.04 -19.91 24.30
C TYR A 88 -2.12 -19.00 23.68
N PHE A 89 -1.70 -17.97 22.93
CA PHE A 89 -2.62 -17.12 22.17
C PHE A 89 -3.33 -17.89 21.05
N ALA A 90 -2.67 -18.87 20.44
CA ALA A 90 -3.22 -19.68 19.35
C ALA A 90 -4.04 -20.90 19.81
N SER A 91 -4.01 -21.25 21.11
CA SER A 91 -4.80 -22.33 21.70
C SER A 91 -6.30 -22.16 21.44
N LYS A 92 -7.05 -23.27 21.45
CA LYS A 92 -8.50 -23.29 21.21
C LYS A 92 -9.20 -24.21 22.20
N GLY A 93 -10.36 -23.79 22.68
CA GLY A 93 -11.23 -24.62 23.53
C GLY A 93 -10.72 -24.86 24.95
N ASP A 94 -9.80 -24.02 25.43
CA ASP A 94 -9.36 -23.96 26.82
C ASP A 94 -10.21 -22.97 27.64
N ASP A 95 -9.99 -22.91 28.95
CA ASP A 95 -10.74 -22.06 29.88
C ASP A 95 -10.65 -20.56 29.54
N ASP A 96 -9.63 -20.16 28.79
CA ASP A 96 -9.35 -18.77 28.41
C ASP A 96 -9.90 -18.39 27.01
N ASP A 97 -10.55 -19.33 26.30
CA ASP A 97 -11.05 -19.14 24.94
C ASP A 97 -12.06 -17.99 24.83
N THR A 98 -12.89 -17.79 25.85
CA THR A 98 -13.85 -16.68 25.90
C THR A 98 -13.13 -15.33 25.92
N GLY A 99 -12.12 -15.18 26.77
CA GLY A 99 -11.33 -13.96 26.89
C GLY A 99 -10.52 -13.67 25.63
N ARG A 100 -9.88 -14.71 25.08
CA ARG A 100 -9.12 -14.65 23.82
C ARG A 100 -9.99 -14.19 22.65
N LYS A 101 -11.18 -14.79 22.47
CA LYS A 101 -12.12 -14.40 21.40
C LYS A 101 -12.59 -12.96 21.56
N ALA A 102 -12.90 -12.54 22.78
CA ALA A 102 -13.30 -11.16 23.04
C ALA A 102 -12.19 -10.16 22.70
N TRP A 103 -10.93 -10.48 23.01
CA TRP A 103 -9.78 -9.67 22.61
C TRP A 103 -9.61 -9.59 21.09
N ILE A 104 -9.65 -10.72 20.39
CA ILE A 104 -9.52 -10.77 18.92
C ILE A 104 -10.66 -9.97 18.26
N GLU A 105 -11.88 -10.08 18.78
CA GLU A 105 -13.03 -9.34 18.27
C GLU A 105 -12.89 -7.83 18.50
N TRP A 106 -12.46 -7.42 19.70
CA TRP A 106 -12.18 -6.03 19.99
C TRP A 106 -11.12 -5.47 19.04
N VAL A 107 -10.00 -6.17 18.86
CA VAL A 107 -8.98 -5.76 17.89
C VAL A 107 -9.58 -5.65 16.50
N ARG A 108 -10.37 -6.62 16.06
CA ARG A 108 -11.01 -6.61 14.73
C ARG A 108 -11.88 -5.39 14.49
N GLU A 109 -12.63 -4.96 15.49
CA GLU A 109 -13.49 -3.78 15.40
C GLU A 109 -12.68 -2.47 15.30
N PHE A 110 -11.61 -2.34 16.09
CA PHE A 110 -10.83 -1.10 16.16
C PHE A 110 -9.73 -1.03 15.08
N TRP A 111 -9.32 -2.18 14.52
CA TRP A 111 -8.25 -2.30 13.53
C TRP A 111 -8.38 -1.35 12.33
N PRO A 112 -9.56 -1.20 11.70
CA PRO A 112 -9.69 -0.32 10.54
C PRO A 112 -9.40 1.15 10.86
N ARG A 113 -9.63 1.60 12.11
CA ARG A 113 -9.43 3.00 12.50
C ARG A 113 -7.97 3.42 12.47
N TRP A 114 -7.06 2.51 12.79
CA TRP A 114 -5.63 2.80 12.81
C TRP A 114 -5.01 2.94 11.42
N SER A 115 -5.67 2.44 10.36
CA SER A 115 -5.14 2.49 9.00
C SER A 115 -3.69 1.96 8.89
N ILE A 116 -3.30 0.97 9.72
CA ILE A 116 -1.92 0.45 9.76
C ILE A 116 -1.46 0.03 8.36
N ASN A 117 -2.34 -0.66 7.63
CA ASN A 117 -2.01 -1.24 6.33
C ASN A 117 -1.63 -0.16 5.31
N SER A 118 -2.49 0.85 5.13
CA SER A 118 -2.24 1.95 4.20
C SER A 118 -1.12 2.87 4.69
N THR A 119 -1.00 3.09 6.00
CA THR A 119 0.09 3.88 6.57
C THR A 119 1.44 3.21 6.35
N TRP A 120 1.52 1.88 6.55
CA TRP A 120 2.70 1.10 6.25
C TRP A 120 3.10 1.20 4.78
N ASP A 121 2.16 0.97 3.86
CA ASP A 121 2.42 1.04 2.42
C ASP A 121 2.93 2.42 2.02
N ARG A 122 2.26 3.49 2.48
CA ARG A 122 2.68 4.88 2.20
C ARG A 122 4.09 5.17 2.70
N VAL A 123 4.39 4.82 3.96
CA VAL A 123 5.68 5.09 4.59
C VAL A 123 6.82 4.30 3.94
N ILE A 124 6.61 3.00 3.71
CA ILE A 124 7.62 2.14 3.10
C ILE A 124 7.88 2.55 1.65
N THR A 125 6.85 2.89 0.88
CA THR A 125 7.01 3.40 -0.49
C THR A 125 7.77 4.72 -0.51
N ALA A 126 7.38 5.69 0.33
CA ALA A 126 8.06 6.98 0.42
C ALA A 126 9.53 6.85 0.82
N ALA A 127 9.88 5.84 1.62
CA ALA A 127 11.25 5.55 2.02
C ALA A 127 12.03 4.67 1.02
N GLY A 128 11.49 4.39 -0.17
CA GLY A 128 12.15 3.55 -1.18
C GLY A 128 12.32 2.09 -0.76
N GLY A 129 11.46 1.60 0.14
CA GLY A 129 11.47 0.22 0.63
C GLY A 129 10.39 -0.68 0.05
N HIS A 130 9.61 -0.25 -0.95
CA HIS A 130 8.49 -1.08 -1.39
C HIS A 130 9.00 -2.44 -1.93
N PRO A 131 8.37 -3.59 -1.58
CA PRO A 131 8.89 -4.91 -2.00
C PRO A 131 9.02 -5.10 -3.51
N SER A 132 8.28 -4.32 -4.32
CA SER A 132 8.46 -4.30 -5.78
C SER A 132 9.82 -3.76 -6.20
N GLN A 133 10.33 -2.74 -5.52
CA GLN A 133 11.66 -2.15 -5.78
C GLN A 133 12.75 -3.19 -5.49
N TYR A 134 12.64 -3.87 -4.36
CA TYR A 134 13.55 -4.96 -4.01
C TYR A 134 13.46 -6.11 -5.04
N TYR A 135 12.25 -6.50 -5.44
CA TYR A 135 12.04 -7.56 -6.43
C TYR A 135 12.59 -7.20 -7.82
N ALA A 136 12.46 -5.94 -8.26
CA ALA A 136 12.99 -5.48 -9.53
C ALA A 136 14.52 -5.68 -9.62
N MET A 137 15.23 -5.47 -8.50
CA MET A 137 16.69 -5.59 -8.43
C MET A 137 17.17 -7.02 -8.18
N ASN A 138 16.47 -7.77 -7.34
CA ASN A 138 16.96 -9.06 -6.82
C ASN A 138 16.19 -10.27 -7.38
N HIS A 139 15.11 -10.05 -8.13
CA HIS A 139 14.21 -11.08 -8.66
C HIS A 139 13.62 -12.04 -7.61
N HIS A 140 13.67 -11.66 -6.33
CA HIS A 140 12.98 -12.33 -5.23
C HIS A 140 12.42 -11.28 -4.26
N PHE A 141 11.41 -11.67 -3.48
CA PHE A 141 10.88 -10.78 -2.44
C PHE A 141 11.78 -10.80 -1.22
N PRO A 142 11.91 -9.65 -0.50
CA PRO A 142 12.69 -9.62 0.72
C PRO A 142 11.93 -10.35 1.83
N ASP A 143 12.67 -11.09 2.66
CA ASP A 143 12.16 -11.48 3.98
C ASP A 143 12.31 -10.33 5.00
N VAL A 144 11.91 -10.55 6.25
CA VAL A 144 12.01 -9.50 7.30
C VAL A 144 13.45 -9.03 7.52
N LYS A 145 14.44 -9.92 7.37
CA LYS A 145 15.86 -9.61 7.54
C LYS A 145 16.40 -8.87 6.33
N ASP A 146 16.09 -9.34 5.13
CA ASP A 146 16.50 -8.73 3.86
C ASP A 146 15.93 -7.31 3.74
N HIS A 147 14.70 -7.12 4.20
CA HIS A 147 14.03 -5.82 4.11
C HIS A 147 14.58 -4.79 5.11
N ARG A 148 15.48 -5.17 6.02
CA ARG A 148 16.12 -4.28 7.01
C ARG A 148 15.12 -3.34 7.71
N ILE A 149 13.98 -3.85 8.17
CA ILE A 149 12.85 -3.03 8.70
C ILE A 149 13.27 -2.02 9.77
N ASP A 150 14.33 -2.32 10.52
CA ASP A 150 14.96 -1.39 11.46
C ASP A 150 15.37 -0.04 10.83
N THR A 151 15.77 0.00 9.55
CA THR A 151 16.14 1.25 8.85
C THR A 151 14.93 2.15 8.58
N TYR A 152 13.73 1.57 8.56
CA TYR A 152 12.48 2.30 8.30
C TYR A 152 11.75 2.70 9.58
N LEU A 153 12.22 2.28 10.77
CA LEU A 153 11.58 2.59 12.05
C LEU A 153 11.42 4.10 12.27
N ALA A 154 12.39 4.89 11.83
CA ALA A 154 12.35 6.34 11.95
C ALA A 154 11.14 6.99 11.24
N TYR A 155 10.60 6.31 10.23
CA TYR A 155 9.42 6.77 9.49
C TYR A 155 8.14 6.06 9.93
N ILE A 156 8.22 4.76 10.23
CA ILE A 156 7.07 3.94 10.62
C ILE A 156 6.56 4.32 12.01
N VAL A 157 7.45 4.55 12.97
CA VAL A 157 7.09 4.80 14.37
C VAL A 157 6.28 6.09 14.51
N PRO A 158 6.73 7.26 14.02
CA PRO A 158 5.94 8.48 14.12
C PRO A 158 4.60 8.37 13.38
N ALA A 159 4.55 7.66 12.25
CA ALA A 159 3.32 7.53 11.47
C ALA A 159 2.27 6.63 12.15
N LEU A 160 2.68 5.60 12.89
CA LEU A 160 1.76 4.66 13.55
C LEU A 160 1.48 4.98 15.01
N PHE A 161 2.42 5.63 15.71
CA PHE A 161 2.37 5.88 17.15
C PHE A 161 2.46 7.36 17.53
N GLY A 162 2.78 8.24 16.58
CA GLY A 162 3.17 9.61 16.85
C GLY A 162 4.57 9.71 17.48
N GLU A 163 4.98 10.93 17.80
CA GLU A 163 6.26 11.21 18.44
C GLU A 163 6.39 10.52 19.81
N ASP A 164 5.25 10.27 20.47
CA ASP A 164 5.17 9.55 21.74
C ASP A 164 5.72 8.12 21.65
N GLY A 165 5.80 7.52 20.45
CA GLY A 165 6.42 6.21 20.23
C GLY A 165 7.96 6.20 20.33
N LEU A 166 8.59 7.37 20.36
CA LEU A 166 10.03 7.56 20.41
C LEU A 166 10.53 7.78 21.84
N TRP A 167 11.78 7.42 22.13
CA TRP A 167 12.47 7.82 23.37
C TRP A 167 12.81 9.30 23.38
N ASN A 168 13.17 9.84 22.21
CA ASN A 168 13.44 11.24 22.02
C ASN A 168 12.88 11.67 20.66
N PRO A 169 11.89 12.58 20.62
CA PRO A 169 11.34 13.11 19.37
C PRO A 169 12.40 13.73 18.43
N LEU A 170 13.51 14.24 18.98
CA LEU A 170 14.62 14.82 18.22
C LEU A 170 15.54 13.77 17.57
N TYR A 171 15.43 12.50 17.95
CA TYR A 171 16.21 11.39 17.40
C TYR A 171 15.27 10.27 16.92
N PRO A 172 14.72 10.38 15.69
CA PRO A 172 13.66 9.49 15.21
C PRO A 172 14.09 8.02 15.09
N THR A 173 15.38 7.71 15.15
CA THR A 173 15.90 6.33 15.15
C THR A 173 15.73 5.60 16.49
N SER A 174 15.41 6.32 17.58
CA SER A 174 15.32 5.74 18.93
C SER A 174 13.87 5.46 19.33
N SER A 175 13.33 4.33 18.88
CA SER A 175 11.98 3.89 19.25
C SER A 175 11.93 3.19 20.61
N LYS A 176 10.82 3.35 21.34
CA LYS A 176 10.59 2.62 22.59
C LYS A 176 10.60 1.10 22.31
N PRO A 177 11.27 0.24 23.11
CA PRO A 177 11.43 -1.18 22.80
C PRO A 177 10.11 -1.94 22.56
N PRO A 178 9.03 -1.71 23.32
CA PRO A 178 7.75 -2.36 23.05
C PRO A 178 7.14 -1.97 21.68
N VAL A 179 7.32 -0.71 21.26
CA VAL A 179 6.88 -0.21 19.94
C VAL A 179 7.70 -0.85 18.82
N ARG A 180 9.03 -0.88 18.96
CA ARG A 180 9.90 -1.59 18.00
C ARG A 180 9.49 -3.06 17.87
N ASN A 181 9.28 -3.72 19.01
CA ASN A 181 8.87 -5.12 19.06
C ASN A 181 7.51 -5.35 18.38
N PHE A 182 6.56 -4.44 18.54
CA PHE A 182 5.30 -4.47 17.82
C PHE A 182 5.52 -4.40 16.31
N ILE A 183 6.24 -3.37 15.84
CA ILE A 183 6.51 -3.13 14.41
C ILE A 183 7.18 -4.35 13.77
N VAL A 184 8.26 -4.86 14.36
CA VAL A 184 8.99 -6.03 13.86
C VAL A 184 8.10 -7.28 13.80
N THR A 185 7.18 -7.45 14.75
CA THR A 185 6.26 -8.59 14.78
C THR A 185 5.24 -8.53 13.65
N ILE A 186 4.69 -7.36 13.38
CA ILE A 186 3.68 -7.20 12.34
C ILE A 186 4.30 -7.11 10.94
N ALA A 187 5.57 -6.75 10.85
CA ALA A 187 6.31 -6.55 9.61
C ALA A 187 6.27 -7.76 8.67
N ALA A 188 6.45 -8.97 9.19
CA ALA A 188 6.34 -10.19 8.39
C ALA A 188 4.96 -10.33 7.73
N SER A 189 3.89 -9.96 8.46
CA SER A 189 2.53 -9.98 7.94
C SER A 189 2.30 -8.89 6.89
N GLN A 190 2.89 -7.72 7.09
CA GLN A 190 2.84 -6.60 6.13
C GLN A 190 3.54 -6.97 4.82
N LEU A 191 4.77 -7.48 4.90
CA LEU A 191 5.53 -7.90 3.73
C LEU A 191 4.85 -9.03 2.96
N ASN A 192 4.30 -10.03 3.67
CA ASN A 192 3.52 -11.09 3.04
C ASN A 192 2.26 -10.55 2.35
N ARG A 193 1.61 -9.53 2.91
CA ARG A 193 0.47 -8.87 2.24
C ARG A 193 0.93 -8.20 0.95
N GLN A 194 1.99 -7.38 1.01
CA GLN A 194 2.53 -6.68 -0.14
C GLN A 194 2.97 -7.65 -1.23
N ARG A 195 3.66 -8.74 -0.86
CA ARG A 195 4.02 -9.84 -1.78
C ARG A 195 2.80 -10.43 -2.48
N ARG A 196 1.74 -10.78 -1.75
CA ARG A 196 0.49 -11.31 -2.34
C ARG A 196 -0.19 -10.30 -3.26
N SER A 197 -0.19 -9.02 -2.89
CA SER A 197 -0.70 -7.94 -3.73
C SER A 197 0.09 -7.87 -5.04
N PHE A 198 1.43 -7.85 -4.95
CA PHE A 198 2.31 -7.83 -6.11
C PHE A 198 2.12 -9.06 -7.01
N GLU A 199 2.07 -10.27 -6.45
CA GLU A 199 1.83 -11.50 -7.21
C GLU A 199 0.46 -11.48 -7.92
N GLY A 200 -0.58 -10.89 -7.28
CA GLY A 200 -1.89 -10.68 -7.88
C GLY A 200 -1.88 -9.63 -9.00
N GLU A 201 -1.18 -8.52 -8.80
CA GLU A 201 -0.98 -7.48 -9.82
C GLU A 201 -0.22 -8.03 -11.03
N ARG A 202 0.79 -8.88 -10.84
CA ARG A 202 1.52 -9.52 -11.94
C ARG A 202 0.62 -10.35 -12.84
N LYS A 203 -0.34 -11.08 -12.25
CA LYS A 203 -1.37 -11.80 -13.05
C LYS A 203 -2.28 -10.82 -13.79
N THR A 204 -2.53 -9.67 -13.20
CA THR A 204 -3.33 -8.59 -13.81
C THR A 204 -2.60 -7.95 -14.98
N ILE A 205 -1.28 -7.81 -14.95
CA ILE A 205 -0.47 -7.32 -16.09
C ILE A 205 -0.70 -8.17 -17.33
N ALA A 206 -0.57 -9.50 -17.21
CA ALA A 206 -0.80 -10.42 -18.32
C ALA A 206 -2.23 -10.28 -18.88
N ALA A 207 -3.24 -10.25 -18.01
CA ALA A 207 -4.63 -10.05 -18.43
C ALA A 207 -4.87 -8.68 -19.07
N SER A 208 -4.23 -7.61 -18.57
CA SER A 208 -4.32 -6.25 -19.13
C SER A 208 -3.65 -6.19 -20.50
N LYS A 209 -2.50 -6.85 -20.67
CA LYS A 209 -1.81 -6.99 -21.95
C LYS A 209 -2.67 -7.71 -22.98
N ASP A 210 -3.25 -8.86 -22.62
CA ASP A 210 -4.11 -9.63 -23.51
C ASP A 210 -5.35 -8.83 -23.92
N ARG A 211 -5.97 -8.10 -22.96
CA ARG A 211 -7.09 -7.19 -23.24
C ARG A 211 -6.70 -6.06 -24.17
N LEU A 212 -5.57 -5.41 -23.92
CA LEU A 212 -5.08 -4.30 -24.73
C LEU A 212 -4.78 -4.77 -26.16
N GLN A 213 -4.13 -5.93 -26.32
CA GLN A 213 -3.89 -6.53 -27.63
C GLN A 213 -5.19 -6.93 -28.33
N PHE A 214 -6.17 -7.47 -27.60
CA PHE A 214 -7.49 -7.81 -28.15
C PHE A 214 -8.24 -6.57 -28.63
N LEU A 215 -8.27 -5.50 -27.82
CA LEU A 215 -8.88 -4.21 -28.17
C LEU A 215 -8.19 -3.61 -29.40
N TRP A 216 -6.85 -3.62 -29.40
CA TRP A 216 -6.03 -3.12 -30.50
C TRP A 216 -6.33 -3.83 -31.81
N LYS A 217 -6.20 -5.17 -31.81
CA LYS A 217 -6.45 -5.99 -33.00
C LYS A 217 -7.89 -5.92 -33.46
N GLY A 218 -8.83 -6.07 -32.53
CA GLY A 218 -10.26 -6.17 -32.83
C GLY A 218 -10.89 -4.86 -33.28
N SER A 219 -10.43 -3.73 -32.74
CA SER A 219 -11.05 -2.42 -33.00
C SER A 219 -10.27 -1.54 -33.96
N PHE A 220 -8.95 -1.75 -34.12
CA PHE A 220 -8.10 -0.78 -34.81
C PHE A 220 -7.16 -1.37 -35.88
N GLU A 221 -6.87 -2.67 -35.87
CA GLU A 221 -6.13 -3.34 -36.96
C GLU A 221 -7.04 -4.13 -37.92
N ASN A 222 -8.27 -4.44 -37.52
CA ASN A 222 -9.24 -5.10 -38.39
C ASN A 222 -9.85 -4.09 -39.37
N ASP A 223 -9.61 -4.26 -40.68
CA ASP A 223 -10.11 -3.38 -41.74
C ASP A 223 -11.65 -3.26 -41.78
N MET A 224 -12.36 -4.23 -41.19
CA MET A 224 -13.82 -4.22 -41.09
C MET A 224 -14.34 -3.57 -39.80
N ALA A 225 -13.45 -3.22 -38.86
CA ALA A 225 -13.83 -2.59 -37.61
C ALA A 225 -14.23 -1.13 -37.82
N LYS A 226 -15.25 -0.70 -37.09
CA LYS A 226 -15.69 0.70 -37.00
C LYS A 226 -15.52 1.18 -35.56
N PRO A 227 -14.29 1.56 -35.15
CA PRO A 227 -14.06 2.01 -33.78
C PRO A 227 -14.96 3.21 -33.45
N THR A 228 -15.47 3.23 -32.22
CA THR A 228 -16.39 4.26 -31.72
C THR A 228 -15.66 5.19 -30.74
N PRO A 229 -16.21 6.38 -30.41
CA PRO A 229 -15.64 7.24 -29.37
C PRO A 229 -15.48 6.50 -28.03
N LYS A 230 -16.43 5.61 -27.70
CA LYS A 230 -16.35 4.72 -26.54
C LYS A 230 -15.18 3.74 -26.62
N SER A 231 -14.89 3.21 -27.81
CA SER A 231 -13.74 2.33 -28.05
C SER A 231 -12.41 3.08 -27.84
N ILE A 232 -12.34 4.36 -28.25
CA ILE A 232 -11.18 5.23 -28.00
C ILE A 232 -11.01 5.47 -26.50
N HIS A 233 -12.07 5.86 -25.79
CA HIS A 233 -12.03 6.07 -24.34
C HIS A 233 -11.55 4.82 -23.59
N HIS A 234 -12.07 3.65 -23.96
CA HIS A 234 -11.68 2.39 -23.35
C HIS A 234 -10.22 2.02 -23.65
N LEU A 235 -9.72 2.31 -24.86
CA LEU A 235 -8.31 2.13 -25.20
C LEU A 235 -7.42 2.99 -24.29
N VAL A 236 -7.73 4.28 -24.12
CA VAL A 236 -6.93 5.19 -23.29
C VAL A 236 -6.84 4.68 -21.84
N GLN A 237 -7.97 4.28 -21.25
CA GLN A 237 -8.01 3.73 -19.89
C GLN A 237 -7.20 2.44 -19.72
N GLU A 238 -7.28 1.52 -20.69
CA GLU A 238 -6.52 0.27 -20.60
C GLU A 238 -5.02 0.49 -20.86
N VAL A 239 -4.64 1.47 -21.70
CA VAL A 239 -3.23 1.88 -21.87
C VAL A 239 -2.68 2.48 -20.57
N GLU A 240 -3.40 3.42 -19.97
CA GLU A 240 -3.03 4.05 -18.68
C GLU A 240 -2.80 2.99 -17.59
N LYS A 241 -3.79 2.11 -17.41
CA LYS A 241 -3.71 1.01 -16.46
C LYS A 241 -2.53 0.09 -16.73
N PHE A 242 -2.33 -0.31 -17.99
CA PHE A 242 -1.22 -1.18 -18.36
C PHE A 242 0.14 -0.51 -18.11
N TYR A 243 0.27 0.78 -18.47
CA TYR A 243 1.49 1.57 -18.27
C TYR A 243 1.86 1.67 -16.79
N LEU A 244 0.92 2.10 -15.94
CA LEU A 244 1.15 2.21 -14.49
C LEU A 244 1.53 0.88 -13.85
N LEU A 245 0.90 -0.22 -14.28
CA LEU A 245 1.28 -1.56 -13.81
C LEU A 245 2.69 -1.96 -14.26
N CYS A 246 3.09 -1.63 -15.49
CA CYS A 246 4.44 -1.93 -15.98
C CYS A 246 5.51 -1.10 -15.25
N CYS A 247 5.26 0.20 -15.04
CA CYS A 247 6.16 1.08 -14.30
C CYS A 247 6.41 0.56 -12.88
N ARG A 248 5.36 0.17 -12.17
CA ARG A 248 5.45 -0.32 -10.79
C ARG A 248 6.20 -1.64 -10.66
N HIS A 249 6.20 -2.47 -11.70
CA HIS A 249 6.79 -3.82 -11.70
C HIS A 249 8.15 -3.90 -12.42
N CYS A 250 8.61 -2.80 -13.05
CA CYS A 250 9.89 -2.70 -13.76
C CYS A 250 10.13 -3.82 -14.80
N TYR A 251 9.07 -4.30 -15.47
CA TYR A 251 9.20 -5.32 -16.51
C TYR A 251 9.66 -4.70 -17.83
N GLU A 252 10.96 -4.73 -18.11
CA GLU A 252 11.59 -4.11 -19.28
C GLU A 252 10.86 -4.43 -20.61
N LYS A 253 10.52 -5.70 -20.86
CA LYS A 253 9.81 -6.12 -22.08
C LYS A 253 8.38 -5.61 -22.20
N ASP A 254 7.68 -5.48 -21.07
CA ASP A 254 6.30 -4.97 -21.07
C ASP A 254 6.28 -3.43 -21.05
N MET A 255 7.33 -2.79 -20.52
CA MET A 255 7.56 -1.35 -20.61
C MET A 255 7.78 -0.89 -22.05
N GLU A 256 8.57 -1.60 -22.86
CA GLU A 256 8.72 -1.28 -24.29
C GLU A 256 7.37 -1.28 -25.03
N LEU A 257 6.51 -2.24 -24.69
CA LEU A 257 5.16 -2.34 -25.25
C LEU A 257 4.26 -1.20 -24.74
N ALA A 258 4.34 -0.88 -23.45
CA ALA A 258 3.59 0.22 -22.84
C ALA A 258 3.98 1.57 -23.47
N ASP A 259 5.28 1.82 -23.67
CA ASP A 259 5.79 3.01 -24.36
C ASP A 259 5.31 3.09 -25.81
N LYS A 260 5.20 1.97 -26.52
CA LYS A 260 4.63 1.93 -27.87
C LYS A 260 3.17 2.42 -27.87
N TYR A 261 2.37 2.00 -26.88
CA TYR A 261 0.99 2.46 -26.73
C TYR A 261 0.90 3.93 -26.29
N LEU A 262 1.78 4.39 -25.39
CA LEU A 262 1.86 5.81 -25.01
C LEU A 262 2.17 6.69 -26.23
N LYS A 263 3.13 6.28 -27.08
CA LYS A 263 3.42 6.96 -28.36
C LYS A 263 2.20 7.01 -29.28
N THR A 264 1.36 5.97 -29.24
CA THR A 264 0.11 5.95 -30.00
C THR A 264 -0.87 7.00 -29.48
N LEU A 265 -1.03 7.12 -28.16
CA LEU A 265 -1.88 8.17 -27.56
C LEU A 265 -1.41 9.58 -27.96
N ARG A 266 -0.09 9.83 -27.95
CA ARG A 266 0.49 11.09 -28.44
C ARG A 266 0.16 11.35 -29.91
N SER A 267 0.29 10.33 -30.76
CA SER A 267 -0.08 10.45 -32.18
C SER A 267 -1.58 10.74 -32.35
N MET A 268 -2.47 10.17 -31.52
CA MET A 268 -3.91 10.46 -31.55
C MET A 268 -4.21 11.91 -31.17
N LEU A 269 -3.58 12.41 -30.10
CA LEU A 269 -3.71 13.79 -29.67
C LEU A 269 -3.29 14.76 -30.79
N ARG A 270 -2.16 14.49 -31.45
CA ARG A 270 -1.68 15.27 -32.58
C ARG A 270 -2.65 15.28 -33.77
N GLU A 271 -3.26 14.15 -34.11
CA GLU A 271 -4.23 14.07 -35.22
C GLU A 271 -5.50 14.87 -34.92
N LEU A 272 -5.94 14.92 -33.65
CA LEU A 272 -7.05 15.77 -33.23
C LEU A 272 -6.66 17.25 -33.25
N GLU A 273 -5.44 17.59 -32.85
CA GLU A 273 -4.91 18.95 -32.92
C GLU A 273 -4.73 19.43 -34.35
N SER A 274 -4.14 18.63 -35.24
CA SER A 274 -3.97 19.00 -36.65
C SER A 274 -5.30 19.13 -37.41
N GLY A 275 -6.35 18.41 -36.98
CA GLY A 275 -7.70 18.57 -37.48
C GLY A 275 -8.39 19.86 -37.02
N LEU A 276 -7.96 20.43 -35.89
CA LEU A 276 -8.49 21.68 -35.30
C LEU A 276 -7.64 22.92 -35.64
N ASP A 277 -6.32 22.77 -35.77
CA ASP A 277 -5.33 23.84 -35.98
C ASP A 277 -5.23 24.33 -37.43
N ALA A 278 -6.26 24.08 -38.25
CA ALA A 278 -6.50 24.92 -39.41
C ALA A 278 -6.84 26.38 -39.02
N GLU A 279 -7.13 26.67 -37.73
CA GLU A 279 -7.48 28.04 -37.29
C GLU A 279 -6.73 28.63 -36.07
N SER A 280 -5.93 27.90 -35.28
CA SER A 280 -5.15 28.58 -34.20
C SER A 280 -3.94 27.80 -33.70
N SER A 281 -2.74 28.21 -34.14
CA SER A 281 -1.46 27.67 -33.70
C SER A 281 -1.10 28.11 -32.28
N GLU A 282 -1.08 27.17 -31.32
CA GLU A 282 -0.15 27.21 -30.18
C GLU A 282 0.35 25.80 -29.86
N SER A 283 1.61 25.56 -30.20
CA SER A 283 2.24 24.23 -30.30
C SER A 283 2.55 23.63 -28.92
N CYS A 284 1.96 22.46 -28.63
CA CYS A 284 2.29 21.68 -27.42
C CYS A 284 3.61 20.90 -27.63
N SER A 285 4.61 21.13 -26.77
CA SER A 285 5.98 20.58 -26.88
C SER A 285 6.11 19.08 -26.56
N LEU A 286 5.02 18.39 -26.22
CA LEU A 286 5.00 16.99 -25.79
C LEU A 286 5.04 15.97 -26.96
N LEU A 287 5.03 16.43 -28.20
CA LEU A 287 4.67 15.58 -29.36
C LEU A 287 5.86 14.88 -30.06
N ASN A 288 7.09 14.94 -29.57
CA ASN A 288 8.30 14.67 -30.38
C ASN A 288 8.61 13.21 -30.81
N SER A 289 7.65 12.26 -30.80
CA SER A 289 7.86 10.89 -31.30
C SER A 289 6.69 10.38 -32.14
N SER A 290 6.87 10.23 -33.46
CA SER A 290 5.80 9.81 -34.38
C SER A 290 6.01 8.41 -34.97
N GLY A 291 5.10 7.49 -34.67
CA GLY A 291 4.79 6.33 -35.53
C GLY A 291 3.45 6.54 -36.24
N PRO A 292 3.23 5.96 -37.43
CA PRO A 292 1.96 6.11 -38.16
C PRO A 292 0.81 5.44 -37.40
N LEU A 293 -0.33 6.14 -37.28
CA LEU A 293 -1.56 5.58 -36.71
C LEU A 293 -2.23 4.59 -37.67
N PRO A 294 -2.91 3.55 -37.17
CA PRO A 294 -3.75 2.69 -38.00
C PRO A 294 -4.87 3.47 -38.70
N LYS A 295 -5.20 3.11 -39.95
CA LYS A 295 -6.23 3.79 -40.75
C LYS A 295 -7.60 3.81 -40.07
N ALA A 296 -7.99 2.71 -39.43
CA ALA A 296 -9.28 2.61 -38.73
C ALA A 296 -9.36 3.61 -37.56
N LEU A 297 -8.24 3.84 -36.85
CA LEU A 297 -8.16 4.80 -35.76
C LEU A 297 -8.27 6.23 -36.27
N ILE A 298 -7.57 6.57 -37.36
CA ILE A 298 -7.72 7.89 -38.03
C ILE A 298 -9.17 8.10 -38.47
N ALA A 299 -9.81 7.08 -39.07
CA ALA A 299 -11.19 7.17 -39.49
C ALA A 299 -12.15 7.38 -38.31
N ALA A 300 -11.92 6.74 -37.16
CA ALA A 300 -12.73 6.96 -35.96
C ALA A 300 -12.53 8.33 -35.33
N LEU A 301 -11.30 8.87 -35.33
CA LEU A 301 -11.04 10.23 -34.88
C LEU A 301 -11.76 11.25 -35.79
N LYS A 302 -11.75 11.04 -37.11
CA LYS A 302 -12.49 11.87 -38.08
C LYS A 302 -14.01 11.70 -38.01
N ALA A 303 -14.48 10.59 -37.46
CA ALA A 303 -15.90 10.34 -37.25
C ALA A 303 -16.45 11.01 -35.98
N LEU A 304 -15.60 11.60 -35.14
CA LEU A 304 -16.04 12.46 -34.04
C LEU A 304 -16.77 13.66 -34.66
N SER A 305 -18.07 13.73 -34.42
CA SER A 305 -18.98 14.55 -35.23
C SER A 305 -19.30 15.89 -34.59
N THR A 306 -18.99 16.02 -33.29
CA THR A 306 -19.27 17.23 -32.51
C THR A 306 -17.99 17.78 -31.89
N GLU A 307 -17.90 19.10 -31.80
CA GLU A 307 -16.81 19.80 -31.10
C GLU A 307 -16.68 19.32 -29.64
N ALA A 308 -17.80 19.03 -28.98
CA ALA A 308 -17.83 18.47 -27.63
C ALA A 308 -17.17 17.08 -27.53
N GLU A 309 -17.41 16.18 -28.50
CA GLU A 309 -16.76 14.87 -28.54
C GLU A 309 -15.25 14.98 -28.78
N ILE A 310 -14.85 15.87 -29.70
CA ILE A 310 -13.43 16.13 -29.99
C ILE A 310 -12.72 16.67 -28.75
N MET A 311 -13.30 17.68 -28.08
CA MET A 311 -12.74 18.27 -26.87
C MET A 311 -12.68 17.27 -25.70
N ALA A 312 -13.69 16.41 -25.54
CA ALA A 312 -13.70 15.39 -24.50
C ALA A 312 -12.58 14.34 -24.69
N VAL A 313 -12.36 13.88 -25.93
CA VAL A 313 -11.27 12.94 -26.23
C VAL A 313 -9.91 13.63 -26.11
N LYS A 314 -9.79 14.89 -26.55
CA LYS A 314 -8.57 15.70 -26.41
C LYS A 314 -8.19 15.87 -24.93
N ALA A 315 -9.14 16.28 -24.09
CA ALA A 315 -8.93 16.44 -22.66
C ALA A 315 -8.49 15.13 -22.01
N LEU A 316 -9.18 14.01 -22.31
CA LEU A 316 -8.79 12.69 -21.81
C LEU A 316 -7.36 12.30 -22.21
N LEU A 317 -7.00 12.45 -23.49
CA LEU A 317 -5.66 12.11 -23.96
C LEU A 317 -4.60 12.99 -23.32
N PHE A 318 -4.84 14.30 -23.22
CA PHE A 318 -3.93 15.25 -22.60
C PHE A 318 -3.72 14.95 -21.12
N ASP A 319 -4.81 14.75 -20.37
CA ASP A 319 -4.78 14.42 -18.94
C ASP A 319 -4.04 13.10 -18.69
N THR A 320 -4.36 12.05 -19.46
CA THR A 320 -3.69 10.75 -19.33
C THR A 320 -2.21 10.84 -19.70
N ILE A 321 -1.83 11.50 -20.80
CA ILE A 321 -0.43 11.64 -21.19
C ILE A 321 0.34 12.41 -20.11
N THR A 322 -0.22 13.52 -19.65
CA THR A 322 0.39 14.34 -18.59
C THR A 322 0.54 13.54 -17.30
N HIS A 323 -0.48 12.77 -16.91
CA HIS A 323 -0.42 11.91 -15.73
C HIS A 323 0.67 10.83 -15.82
N LEU A 324 0.82 10.20 -16.99
CA LEU A 324 1.81 9.14 -17.21
C LEU A 324 3.24 9.67 -17.38
N GLU A 325 3.40 10.92 -17.82
CA GLU A 325 4.70 11.58 -18.03
C GLU A 325 5.19 12.38 -16.83
N GLN A 326 4.29 12.81 -15.96
CA GLN A 326 4.70 13.35 -14.67
C GLN A 326 5.44 12.25 -13.92
N PRO A 327 6.69 12.49 -13.46
CA PRO A 327 7.29 11.62 -12.47
C PRO A 327 6.35 11.69 -11.28
N SER A 328 5.55 10.63 -11.08
CA SER A 328 4.63 10.66 -9.96
C SER A 328 5.49 10.88 -8.71
N GLU A 329 5.15 11.83 -7.86
CA GLU A 329 5.85 12.02 -6.58
C GLU A 329 5.84 10.72 -5.74
N ASP A 330 4.92 9.79 -6.04
CA ASP A 330 4.83 8.43 -5.48
C ASP A 330 5.80 7.40 -6.11
N PHE A 331 6.54 7.76 -7.17
CA PHE A 331 7.40 6.90 -7.98
C PHE A 331 8.76 7.57 -8.30
N HIS A 332 9.40 8.25 -7.33
CA HIS A 332 10.82 8.60 -7.46
C HIS A 332 11.69 7.34 -7.37
N PHE A 333 11.94 6.70 -8.52
CA PHE A 333 12.82 5.54 -8.61
C PHE A 333 14.32 5.92 -8.73
N THR A 334 14.66 7.17 -9.03
CA THR A 334 16.03 7.56 -9.39
C THR A 334 16.73 8.48 -8.39
N ASP A 335 16.02 9.35 -7.67
CA ASP A 335 16.68 10.44 -6.93
C ASP A 335 17.18 10.02 -5.54
N TYR A 336 16.61 8.97 -4.95
CA TYR A 336 17.02 8.49 -3.60
C TYR A 336 18.31 7.65 -3.61
N TYR A 337 18.76 7.17 -4.77
CA TYR A 337 19.92 6.29 -4.86
C TYR A 337 21.26 7.04 -4.78
N GLU A 338 21.30 8.31 -5.20
CA GLU A 338 22.50 9.15 -5.09
C GLU A 338 22.71 9.67 -3.65
N GLU A 339 21.65 9.83 -2.85
CA GLU A 339 21.78 10.20 -1.45
C GLU A 339 22.07 8.99 -0.55
N GLY A 340 21.47 7.82 -0.80
CA GLY A 340 21.70 6.61 0.01
C GLY A 340 23.13 6.06 -0.06
N THR A 341 23.84 6.29 -1.17
CA THR A 341 25.26 5.90 -1.31
C THR A 341 26.21 6.89 -0.64
N ARG A 342 25.81 8.15 -0.40
CA ARG A 342 26.64 9.13 0.32
C ARG A 342 26.75 8.88 1.83
N TRP A 343 25.84 8.11 2.41
CA TRP A 343 25.86 7.74 3.84
C TRP A 343 26.44 6.34 4.11
N ALA A 344 26.91 5.64 3.06
CA ALA A 344 27.47 4.28 3.14
C ALA A 344 28.98 4.21 2.83
N THR A 345 29.66 5.36 2.78
CA THR A 345 31.13 5.48 2.68
C THR A 345 31.73 6.19 3.87
#